data_AF-A0A0M8QKD9-F1
#
_entry.id   AF-A0A0M8QKD9-F1
#
_cell.length_a   1.000
_cell.length_b   1.000
_cell.length_c   1.000
_cell.angle_alpha   90.00
_cell.angle_beta   90.00
_cell.angle_gamma   90.00
#
_symmetry.space_group_name_H-M   'P 1'
#
loop_
_entity.id
_entity.type
_entity.pdbx_description
1 polymer ?
#
loop_
_entity_poly.entity_id
_entity_poly.type
_entity_poly.pdbx_seq_one_letter_code
_entity_poly.pdbx_strand_id
1 'polypeptide(L)'
;MTYGAVALVSLFVGVGIGAGSGSADTVEKTADTKAAPRPTVTVTETAEAEAPEPAPTVTETVTETVTAEPKKTRKPGPATTFSGEGEYLVGEDIKAGTYKTAGPEDEWGCYWERAKDASGEFDSIITNNNLTGQGRVKLNSGEYFKTNGCQEWKRIG
;
A
#
# COMPACT_ATOMS: atom_id res chain seq x y z
N MET A 1 19.41 -35.59 -40.66
CA MET A 1 20.52 -36.18 -39.90
C MET A 1 20.95 -35.17 -38.84
N THR A 2 20.78 -35.36 -37.54
CA THR A 2 20.15 -36.49 -36.80
C THR A 2 19.60 -35.93 -35.47
N TYR A 3 18.47 -36.45 -34.97
CA TYR A 3 17.85 -35.95 -33.74
C TYR A 3 18.49 -36.52 -32.48
N GLY A 4 18.68 -35.69 -31.46
CA GLY A 4 18.98 -36.12 -30.09
C GLY A 4 17.68 -36.45 -29.33
N ALA A 5 17.62 -37.58 -28.64
CA ALA A 5 16.40 -38.07 -28.00
C ALA A 5 16.15 -37.43 -26.63
N VAL A 6 14.90 -37.08 -26.35
CA VAL A 6 14.41 -36.71 -25.00
C VAL A 6 13.78 -37.95 -24.36
N ALA A 7 14.25 -38.34 -23.19
CA ALA A 7 13.73 -39.49 -22.46
C ALA A 7 12.52 -39.08 -21.59
N LEU A 8 11.31 -39.48 -22.00
CA LEU A 8 10.12 -39.44 -21.15
C LEU A 8 10.08 -40.69 -20.26
N VAL A 9 10.01 -40.49 -18.94
CA VAL A 9 9.78 -41.56 -17.96
C VAL A 9 8.45 -41.28 -17.25
N SER A 10 7.41 -41.96 -17.70
CA SER A 10 6.10 -42.00 -17.03
C SER A 10 6.03 -43.25 -16.14
N LEU A 11 5.61 -43.10 -14.88
CA LEU A 11 5.29 -44.22 -14.00
C LEU A 11 3.82 -44.14 -13.56
N PHE A 12 3.16 -45.30 -13.46
CA PHE A 12 1.70 -45.39 -13.39
C PHE A 12 1.12 -45.36 -11.97
N VAL A 13 -0.18 -45.07 -11.91
CA VAL A 13 -1.03 -45.01 -10.71
C VAL A 13 -1.12 -46.37 -9.99
N GLY A 14 -1.15 -46.33 -8.66
CA GLY A 14 -1.57 -47.46 -7.82
C GLY A 14 -2.66 -47.03 -6.82
N VAL A 15 -3.80 -47.72 -6.84
CA VAL A 15 -4.88 -47.58 -5.84
C VAL A 15 -4.86 -48.79 -4.91
N GLY A 16 -4.95 -48.58 -3.59
CA GLY A 16 -4.95 -49.63 -2.57
C GLY A 16 -6.17 -49.52 -1.64
N ILE A 17 -6.77 -50.66 -1.30
CA ILE A 17 -7.99 -50.78 -0.48
C ILE A 17 -7.73 -51.83 0.62
N GLY A 18 -8.13 -51.56 1.88
CA GLY A 18 -8.45 -52.64 2.83
C GLY A 18 -7.97 -52.51 4.29
N ALA A 19 -8.95 -52.35 5.19
CA ALA A 19 -9.14 -53.06 6.48
C ALA A 19 -8.00 -53.33 7.50
N GLY A 20 -8.27 -52.99 8.77
CA GLY A 20 -8.51 -54.06 9.78
C GLY A 20 -7.89 -53.91 11.19
N SER A 21 -8.72 -54.08 12.23
CA SER A 21 -8.40 -54.20 13.69
C SER A 21 -7.73 -52.98 14.37
N GLY A 22 -7.85 -52.70 15.68
CA GLY A 22 -8.51 -53.36 16.84
C GLY A 22 -7.59 -53.19 18.08
N SER A 23 -7.99 -52.88 19.32
CA SER A 23 -9.27 -52.89 20.07
C SER A 23 -9.33 -51.63 20.98
N ALA A 24 -10.42 -51.05 21.48
CA ALA A 24 -11.78 -51.49 21.89
C ALA A 24 -11.92 -51.90 23.38
N ASP A 25 -12.55 -50.99 24.16
CA ASP A 25 -13.39 -51.20 25.36
C ASP A 25 -14.31 -49.95 25.48
N THR A 26 -15.65 -49.90 25.35
CA THR A 26 -16.83 -50.61 25.93
C THR A 26 -16.97 -50.48 27.46
N VAL A 27 -18.13 -50.23 28.10
CA VAL A 27 -19.60 -50.17 27.79
C VAL A 27 -20.27 -49.13 28.77
N GLU A 28 -21.50 -48.59 28.69
CA GLU A 28 -22.66 -48.53 27.76
C GLU A 28 -23.63 -47.37 28.20
N LYS A 29 -24.65 -47.00 27.38
CA LYS A 29 -25.91 -46.25 27.71
C LYS A 29 -25.79 -44.78 28.21
N THR A 30 -26.78 -43.88 28.00
CA THR A 30 -28.22 -44.05 27.68
C THR A 30 -28.79 -42.91 26.80
N ALA A 31 -29.76 -43.26 25.95
CA ALA A 31 -31.02 -42.56 25.61
C ALA A 31 -31.10 -41.05 25.22
N ASP A 32 -31.97 -40.80 24.23
CA ASP A 32 -32.70 -39.57 23.90
C ASP A 32 -32.26 -38.19 24.41
N THR A 33 -31.89 -37.32 23.47
CA THR A 33 -32.48 -35.97 23.39
C THR A 33 -32.58 -35.47 21.95
N LYS A 34 -33.81 -35.48 21.43
CA LYS A 34 -34.39 -34.61 20.40
C LYS A 34 -33.54 -33.36 20.06
N ALA A 35 -33.13 -33.24 18.79
CA ALA A 35 -32.51 -32.01 18.28
C ALA A 35 -33.47 -30.80 18.40
N ALA A 36 -32.98 -29.69 18.97
CA ALA A 36 -33.70 -28.42 19.08
C ALA A 36 -33.14 -27.39 18.08
N PRO A 37 -33.98 -26.52 17.50
CA PRO A 37 -33.54 -25.55 16.49
C PRO A 37 -32.68 -24.43 17.09
N ARG A 38 -31.67 -24.00 16.33
CA ARG A 38 -30.79 -22.87 16.62
C ARG A 38 -31.53 -21.56 16.30
N PRO A 39 -31.49 -20.52 17.16
CA PRO A 39 -32.13 -19.24 16.86
C PRO A 39 -31.37 -18.49 15.76
N THR A 40 -32.07 -18.19 14.67
CA THR A 40 -31.60 -17.24 13.64
C THR A 40 -32.04 -15.84 14.04
N VAL A 41 -31.11 -14.88 14.08
CA VAL A 41 -31.44 -13.46 14.27
C VAL A 41 -31.65 -12.83 12.89
N THR A 42 -32.90 -12.53 12.56
CA THR A 42 -33.25 -11.72 11.40
C THR A 42 -33.43 -10.28 11.85
N VAL A 43 -32.65 -9.35 11.30
CA VAL A 43 -32.89 -7.91 11.48
C VAL A 43 -33.90 -7.46 10.42
N THR A 44 -35.07 -7.04 10.87
CA THR A 44 -36.09 -6.38 10.04
C THR A 44 -35.94 -4.87 10.24
N GLU A 45 -35.82 -4.11 9.16
CA GLU A 45 -35.68 -2.65 9.23
C GLU A 45 -36.63 -1.96 8.23
N THR A 46 -37.04 -0.74 8.59
CA THR A 46 -37.61 0.31 7.73
C THR A 46 -38.92 -0.01 6.97
N ALA A 47 -40.03 0.44 7.56
CA ALA A 47 -41.11 1.15 6.87
C ALA A 47 -42.00 1.89 7.88
N GLU A 48 -41.89 3.22 7.97
CA GLU A 48 -42.87 4.09 8.61
C GLU A 48 -43.24 5.23 7.65
N ALA A 49 -44.48 5.72 7.73
CA ALA A 49 -45.15 6.45 6.65
C ALA A 49 -45.29 7.97 6.90
N GLU A 50 -45.70 8.67 5.83
CA GLU A 50 -45.72 10.13 5.69
C GLU A 50 -46.41 10.94 6.81
N ALA A 51 -45.85 12.13 7.06
CA ALA A 51 -46.60 13.30 7.48
C ALA A 51 -46.34 14.44 6.45
N PRO A 52 -47.34 15.27 6.10
CA PRO A 52 -47.24 16.17 4.95
C PRO A 52 -46.37 17.42 5.22
N GLU A 53 -45.46 17.72 4.30
CA GLU A 53 -44.68 18.97 4.32
C GLU A 53 -45.52 20.17 3.86
N PRO A 54 -45.33 21.37 4.46
CA PRO A 54 -45.99 22.60 4.02
C PRO A 54 -45.40 23.12 2.70
N ALA A 55 -46.23 23.78 1.88
CA ALA A 55 -45.84 24.27 0.57
C ALA A 55 -44.68 25.30 0.60
N PRO A 56 -43.77 25.29 -0.40
CA PRO A 56 -42.59 26.15 -0.40
C PRO A 56 -42.93 27.62 -0.67
N THR A 57 -42.62 28.50 0.28
CA THR A 57 -42.63 29.96 0.09
C THR A 57 -41.43 30.37 -0.76
N VAL A 58 -41.69 31.01 -1.91
CA VAL A 58 -40.63 31.51 -2.80
C VAL A 58 -39.96 32.73 -2.16
N THR A 59 -38.67 32.60 -1.83
CA THR A 59 -37.81 33.71 -1.38
C THR A 59 -36.88 34.11 -2.52
N GLU A 60 -37.03 35.33 -3.06
CA GLU A 60 -36.19 35.80 -4.17
C GLU A 60 -34.80 36.25 -3.68
N THR A 61 -33.84 35.33 -3.71
CA THR A 61 -32.44 35.60 -3.37
C THR A 61 -31.74 36.34 -4.51
N VAL A 62 -31.74 37.67 -4.46
CA VAL A 62 -30.95 38.53 -5.36
C VAL A 62 -29.46 38.17 -5.23
N THR A 63 -28.94 37.49 -6.25
CA THR A 63 -27.57 36.98 -6.27
C THR A 63 -26.67 37.97 -7.00
N GLU A 64 -26.04 38.89 -6.26
CA GLU A 64 -25.03 39.79 -6.84
C GLU A 64 -23.78 39.01 -7.24
N THR A 65 -23.62 38.75 -8.53
CA THR A 65 -22.45 38.06 -9.08
C THR A 65 -21.22 38.96 -9.09
N VAL A 66 -20.47 38.96 -8.00
CA VAL A 66 -19.13 39.58 -7.93
C VAL A 66 -18.17 38.78 -8.82
N THR A 67 -17.95 39.26 -10.05
CA THR A 67 -17.00 38.68 -11.01
C THR A 67 -15.57 38.90 -10.54
N ALA A 68 -15.07 38.00 -9.69
CA ALA A 68 -13.65 37.92 -9.35
C ALA A 68 -12.85 37.37 -10.54
N GLU A 69 -11.81 38.09 -10.99
CA GLU A 69 -10.92 37.60 -12.03
C GLU A 69 -10.20 36.29 -11.58
N PRO A 70 -10.02 35.30 -12.48
CA PRO A 70 -9.40 34.03 -12.16
C PRO A 70 -7.90 34.20 -11.88
N LYS A 71 -7.57 34.43 -10.60
CA LYS A 71 -6.20 34.55 -10.09
C LYS A 71 -5.38 33.30 -10.42
N LYS A 72 -4.45 33.42 -11.38
CA LYS A 72 -3.64 32.30 -11.89
C LYS A 72 -3.01 31.48 -10.77
N THR A 73 -3.40 30.21 -10.67
CA THR A 73 -2.85 29.22 -9.75
C THR A 73 -1.44 28.82 -10.18
N ARG A 74 -0.42 29.42 -9.56
CA ARG A 74 0.98 29.04 -9.78
C ARG A 74 1.23 27.63 -9.21
N LYS A 75 1.80 26.71 -10.00
CA LYS A 75 2.27 25.39 -9.53
C LYS A 75 3.08 25.56 -8.22
N PRO A 76 2.92 24.69 -7.21
CA PRO A 76 3.83 24.63 -6.08
C PRO A 76 5.29 24.54 -6.56
N GLY A 77 6.20 25.23 -5.85
CA GLY A 77 7.63 25.09 -6.09
C GLY A 77 8.18 23.80 -5.47
N PRO A 78 9.45 23.45 -5.75
CA PRO A 78 10.06 22.21 -5.26
C PRO A 78 10.01 22.13 -3.72
N ALA A 79 9.76 20.94 -3.20
CA ALA A 79 9.57 20.70 -1.77
C ALA A 79 10.87 20.82 -0.96
N THR A 80 10.72 21.05 0.35
CA THR A 80 11.82 21.04 1.34
C THR A 80 11.68 19.90 2.35
N THR A 81 10.65 19.08 2.20
CA THR A 81 10.29 17.95 3.04
C THR A 81 9.59 16.93 2.14
N PHE A 82 9.97 15.66 2.21
CA PHE A 82 9.40 14.61 1.38
C PHE A 82 9.52 13.23 2.05
N SER A 83 8.80 12.23 1.52
CA SER A 83 8.83 10.86 2.05
C SER A 83 10.23 10.25 1.97
N GLY A 84 10.54 9.31 2.85
CA GLY A 84 11.72 8.47 2.66
C GLY A 84 11.53 7.32 1.66
N GLU A 85 10.39 7.29 0.98
CA GLU A 85 10.12 6.49 -0.22
C GLU A 85 10.11 7.34 -1.49
N GLY A 86 10.60 6.78 -2.59
CA GLY A 86 10.44 7.29 -3.95
C GLY A 86 11.71 7.83 -4.62
N GLU A 87 11.53 8.43 -5.79
CA GLU A 87 12.58 9.03 -6.63
C GLU A 87 12.18 10.46 -7.01
N TYR A 88 13.13 11.39 -6.96
CA TYR A 88 12.87 12.83 -6.99
C TYR A 88 13.93 13.57 -7.82
N LEU A 89 13.52 14.40 -8.78
CA LEU A 89 14.43 15.26 -9.53
C LEU A 89 14.78 16.51 -8.69
N VAL A 90 16.04 16.62 -8.29
CA VAL A 90 16.52 17.70 -7.45
C VAL A 90 16.60 19.00 -8.26
N GLY A 91 15.83 20.01 -7.82
CA GLY A 91 15.62 21.27 -8.53
C GLY A 91 14.17 21.44 -8.99
N GLU A 92 13.45 20.36 -9.25
CA GLU A 92 12.06 20.38 -9.73
C GLU A 92 11.06 19.83 -8.71
N ASP A 93 11.29 18.62 -8.19
CA ASP A 93 10.44 18.00 -7.19
C ASP A 93 10.85 18.42 -5.77
N ILE A 94 12.15 18.43 -5.50
CA ILE A 94 12.75 18.78 -4.19
C ILE A 94 13.87 19.81 -4.36
N LYS A 95 14.02 20.77 -3.45
CA LYS A 95 15.06 21.82 -3.58
C LYS A 95 16.45 21.26 -3.32
N ALA A 96 17.41 21.59 -4.18
CA ALA A 96 18.84 21.38 -3.90
C ALA A 96 19.22 21.92 -2.50
N GLY A 97 20.02 21.16 -1.75
CA GLY A 97 20.25 21.42 -0.33
C GLY A 97 20.78 20.22 0.43
N THR A 98 21.17 20.43 1.67
CA THR A 98 21.44 19.35 2.63
C THR A 98 20.13 18.93 3.29
N TYR A 99 19.91 17.63 3.41
CA TYR A 99 18.74 17.02 4.06
C TYR A 99 19.18 16.14 5.24
N LYS A 100 18.24 15.86 6.15
CA LYS A 100 18.37 14.90 7.25
C LYS A 100 17.14 13.98 7.30
N THR A 101 17.36 12.70 7.58
CA THR A 101 16.32 11.75 8.02
C THR A 101 16.55 11.33 9.48
N ALA A 102 15.52 10.82 10.14
CA ALA A 102 15.65 10.15 11.43
C ALA A 102 16.29 8.74 11.32
N GLY A 103 16.25 8.11 10.14
CA GLY A 103 16.83 6.79 9.88
C GLY A 103 15.82 5.85 9.20
N PRO A 104 15.94 4.53 9.40
CA PRO A 104 14.96 3.54 8.97
C PRO A 104 13.54 3.83 9.47
N GLU A 105 12.54 3.57 8.63
CA GLU A 105 11.14 3.53 9.07
C GLU A 105 10.83 2.22 9.83
N ASP A 106 11.49 1.12 9.47
CA ASP A 106 11.36 -0.20 10.09
C ASP A 106 12.72 -0.94 10.25
N GLU A 107 12.68 -2.26 10.41
CA GLU A 107 13.87 -3.11 10.61
C GLU A 107 14.65 -3.48 9.33
N TRP A 108 14.12 -3.21 8.13
CA TRP A 108 14.77 -3.55 6.86
C TRP A 108 15.86 -2.53 6.46
N GLY A 109 15.86 -1.35 7.07
CA GLY A 109 16.89 -0.32 6.88
C GLY A 109 16.50 0.77 5.88
N CYS A 110 17.31 1.83 5.82
CA CYS A 110 17.05 3.01 4.98
C CYS A 110 18.13 3.15 3.90
N TYR A 111 17.79 2.85 2.65
CA TYR A 111 18.66 3.05 1.50
C TYR A 111 18.42 4.44 0.88
N TRP A 112 19.48 5.09 0.43
CA TRP A 112 19.36 6.22 -0.50
C TRP A 112 20.51 6.26 -1.50
N GLU A 113 20.24 6.85 -2.66
CA GLU A 113 21.23 7.13 -3.69
C GLU A 113 21.01 8.49 -4.36
N ARG A 114 22.10 9.05 -4.87
CA ARG A 114 22.11 10.16 -5.83
C ARG A 114 22.58 9.60 -7.17
N ALA A 115 21.80 9.80 -8.22
CA ALA A 115 22.11 9.37 -9.58
C ALA A 115 22.22 10.57 -10.54
N LYS A 116 22.99 10.39 -11.61
CA LYS A 116 23.21 11.39 -12.67
C LYS A 116 22.06 11.46 -13.69
N ASP A 117 21.23 10.42 -13.73
CA ASP A 117 20.09 10.21 -14.61
C ASP A 117 19.12 9.20 -13.96
N ALA A 118 17.93 9.03 -14.54
CA ALA A 118 16.88 8.14 -14.04
C ALA A 118 16.90 6.73 -14.68
N SER A 119 18.06 6.24 -15.14
CA SER A 119 18.13 4.91 -15.77
C SER A 119 17.97 3.75 -14.78
N GLY A 120 18.35 3.96 -13.51
CA GLY A 120 18.46 2.89 -12.51
C GLY A 120 19.67 1.98 -12.71
N GLU A 121 20.55 2.27 -13.68
CA GLU A 121 21.78 1.50 -13.94
C GLU A 121 22.84 1.80 -12.87
N PHE A 122 23.67 0.81 -12.54
CA PHE A 122 24.75 0.98 -11.54
C PHE A 122 25.71 2.13 -11.90
N ASP A 123 26.04 2.30 -13.18
CA ASP A 123 26.89 3.39 -13.67
C ASP A 123 26.24 4.79 -13.54
N SER A 124 24.95 4.89 -13.23
CA SER A 124 24.27 6.17 -12.97
C SER A 124 24.55 6.72 -11.57
N ILE A 125 24.91 5.86 -10.62
CA ILE A 125 25.03 6.18 -9.19
C ILE A 125 26.26 7.06 -8.95
N ILE A 126 26.03 8.28 -8.45
CA ILE A 126 27.07 9.22 -8.00
C ILE A 126 27.57 8.83 -6.60
N THR A 127 26.64 8.45 -5.72
CA THR A 127 26.93 7.96 -4.36
C THR A 127 25.64 7.43 -3.72
N ASN A 128 25.75 6.39 -2.90
CA ASN A 128 24.65 5.79 -2.14
C ASN A 128 25.07 5.47 -0.70
N ASN A 129 24.11 5.10 0.15
CA ASN A 129 24.38 4.56 1.48
C ASN A 129 23.21 3.74 2.04
N ASN A 130 23.51 2.82 2.94
CA ASN A 130 22.53 2.12 3.78
C ASN A 130 22.64 2.63 5.22
N LEU A 131 21.56 3.19 5.75
CA LEU A 131 21.50 3.82 7.05
C LEU A 131 20.81 2.91 8.07
N THR A 132 21.44 2.75 9.23
CA THR A 132 20.88 2.07 10.43
C THR A 132 20.44 3.06 11.51
N GLY A 133 20.35 4.35 11.17
CA GLY A 133 20.01 5.45 12.08
C GLY A 133 20.05 6.80 11.36
N GLN A 134 20.14 7.90 12.13
CA GLN A 134 20.00 9.27 11.60
C GLN A 134 21.01 9.60 10.47
N GLY A 135 20.49 9.82 9.27
CA GLY A 135 21.28 10.15 8.08
C GLY A 135 21.28 11.62 7.70
N ARG A 136 22.27 12.02 6.90
CA ARG A 136 22.32 13.31 6.19
C ARG A 136 22.84 13.10 4.77
N VAL A 137 22.31 13.86 3.82
CA VAL A 137 22.75 13.84 2.42
C VAL A 137 22.78 15.25 1.85
N LYS A 138 23.71 15.53 0.93
CA LYS A 138 23.76 16.79 0.17
C LYS A 138 23.31 16.53 -1.27
N LEU A 139 22.21 17.15 -1.66
CA LEU A 139 21.60 17.06 -2.99
C LEU A 139 21.94 18.31 -3.82
N ASN A 140 22.35 18.13 -5.07
CA ASN A 140 22.62 19.22 -6.02
C ASN A 140 21.57 19.22 -7.15
N SER A 141 21.36 20.38 -7.78
CA SER A 141 20.34 20.51 -8.82
C SER A 141 20.71 19.72 -10.08
N GLY A 142 19.72 19.05 -10.71
CA GLY A 142 19.91 18.21 -11.88
C GLY A 142 20.29 16.75 -11.57
N GLU A 143 20.45 16.40 -10.29
CA GLU A 143 20.63 15.01 -9.83
C GLU A 143 19.27 14.38 -9.53
N TYR A 144 19.17 13.06 -9.69
CA TYR A 144 18.06 12.28 -9.15
C TYR A 144 18.41 11.82 -7.73
N PHE A 145 17.48 11.96 -6.80
CA PHE A 145 17.60 11.39 -5.46
C PHE A 145 16.54 10.31 -5.27
N LYS A 146 16.98 9.11 -4.90
CA LYS A 146 16.11 7.95 -4.65
C LYS A 146 16.30 7.47 -3.22
N THR A 147 15.22 7.06 -2.59
CA THR A 147 15.17 6.69 -1.17
C THR A 147 14.13 5.59 -0.95
N ASN A 148 14.43 4.65 -0.05
CA ASN A 148 13.57 3.51 0.28
C ASN A 148 13.83 3.04 1.72
N GLY A 149 12.78 2.68 2.46
CA GLY A 149 12.83 2.28 3.87
C GLY A 149 13.20 3.39 4.85
N CYS A 150 13.17 4.66 4.44
CA CYS A 150 13.58 5.80 5.26
C CYS A 150 12.40 6.57 5.88
N GLN A 151 12.62 7.17 7.05
CA GLN A 151 11.73 8.22 7.57
C GLN A 151 11.90 9.54 6.81
N GLU A 152 10.93 10.46 6.95
CA GLU A 152 10.87 11.78 6.30
C GLU A 152 12.25 12.47 6.12
N TRP A 153 12.57 12.85 4.88
CA TRP A 153 13.73 13.69 4.57
C TRP A 153 13.37 15.17 4.67
N LYS A 154 14.06 15.89 5.56
CA LYS A 154 13.83 17.32 5.81
C LYS A 154 15.06 18.17 5.48
N ARG A 155 14.87 19.24 4.70
CA ARG A 155 15.95 20.16 4.29
C ARG A 155 16.43 20.99 5.48
N ILE A 156 17.75 21.14 5.58
CA ILE A 156 18.44 21.81 6.70
C ILE A 156 19.50 22.84 6.28
N GLY A 157 19.82 22.95 4.98
CA GLY A 157 20.83 23.90 4.45
C GLY A 157 20.72 24.10 2.95
#